data_AF-A0AAU7NQR5-F1
#
_entry.id   AF-A0AAU7NQR5-F1
#
_cell.length_a   1.000
_cell.length_b   1.000
_cell.length_c   1.000
_cell.angle_alpha   90.00
_cell.angle_beta   90.00
_cell.angle_gamma   90.00
#
_symmetry.space_group_name_H-M   'P 1'
#
loop_
_entity.id
_entity.type
_entity.pdbx_description
1 polymer ?
#
loop_
_entity_poly.entity_id
_entity_poly.type
_entity_poly.pdbx_seq_one_letter_code
_entity_poly.pdbx_strand_id
1 'polypeptide(L)' 'MQDIKTLELVSVRDHGLDEYWLQDYICQNPTCLGLGDIELVSKEKKQSSGGRLDILMKGSDE' A
#
# COMPACT_ATOMS: atom_id res chain seq x y z
N MET A 1 31.60 11.28 16.87
CA MET A 1 30.15 11.19 17.14
C MET A 1 29.50 11.20 15.77
N GLN A 2 28.89 10.09 15.34
CA GLN A 2 28.30 10.03 14.00
C GLN A 2 26.92 10.67 14.04
N ASP A 3 26.66 11.65 13.16
CA ASP A 3 25.35 12.26 12.98
C ASP A 3 24.37 11.22 12.43
N ILE A 4 23.37 10.86 13.24
CA ILE A 4 22.26 10.02 12.80
C ILE A 4 21.34 10.92 11.99
N LYS A 5 21.32 10.74 10.67
CA LYS A 5 20.45 11.48 9.77
C LYS A 5 19.00 11.03 9.99
N THR A 6 18.20 11.88 10.62
CA THR A 6 16.76 11.66 10.79
C THR A 6 16.07 11.85 9.45
N LEU A 7 15.14 10.95 9.11
CA LEU A 7 14.28 11.11 7.95
C LEU A 7 13.21 12.16 8.26
N GLU A 8 12.96 13.07 7.32
CA GLU A 8 11.82 13.98 7.40
C GLU A 8 10.56 13.27 6.89
N LEU A 9 9.49 13.37 7.67
CA LEU A 9 8.19 12.83 7.28
C LEU A 9 7.54 13.80 6.30
N VAL A 10 7.22 13.30 5.11
CA VAL A 10 6.56 14.07 4.06
C VAL A 10 5.15 13.55 3.82
N SER A 11 4.22 14.45 3.53
CA SER A 11 2.88 14.08 3.06
C SER A 11 2.92 13.76 1.57
N VAL A 12 2.18 12.72 1.18
CA VAL A 12 1.99 12.31 -0.22
C VAL A 12 1.32 13.45 -1.01
N ARG A 13 0.38 14.16 -0.38
CA ARG A 13 -0.36 15.28 -1.01
C ARG A 13 0.54 16.47 -1.33
N ASP A 14 1.57 16.71 -0.49
CA ASP A 14 2.50 17.82 -0.70
C ASP A 14 3.35 17.61 -1.97
N HIS A 15 3.38 16.38 -2.48
CA HIS A 15 4.08 15.98 -3.70
C HIS A 15 3.15 15.84 -4.91
N GLY A 16 1.90 16.31 -4.83
CA GLY A 16 0.93 16.23 -5.91
C GLY A 16 0.41 14.82 -6.19
N LEU A 17 0.60 13.91 -5.23
CA LEU A 17 0.15 12.53 -5.30
C LEU A 17 -1.04 12.35 -4.35
N ASP A 18 -1.86 11.33 -4.61
CA ASP A 18 -3.03 11.02 -3.81
C ASP A 18 -3.07 9.55 -3.39
N GLU A 19 -4.13 9.20 -2.67
CA GLU A 19 -4.34 7.83 -2.20
C GLU A 19 -4.60 6.86 -3.36
N TYR A 20 -5.26 7.30 -4.43
CA TYR A 20 -5.49 6.46 -5.60
C TYR A 20 -4.19 6.08 -6.29
N TRP A 21 -3.27 7.05 -6.43
CA TRP A 21 -1.91 6.83 -6.92
C TRP A 21 -1.16 5.83 -6.05
N LEU A 22 -1.22 5.98 -4.73
CA LEU A 22 -0.53 5.08 -3.81
C LEU A 22 -1.10 3.67 -3.90
N GLN A 23 -2.42 3.54 -3.96
CA GLN A 23 -3.08 2.25 -4.14
C GLN A 23 -2.68 1.61 -5.48
N ASP A 24 -2.63 2.38 -6.57
CA ASP A 24 -2.20 1.88 -7.89
C ASP A 24 -0.74 1.42 -7.88
N TYR A 25 0.15 2.17 -7.23
CA TYR A 25 1.54 1.81 -7.06
C TYR A 25 1.68 0.48 -6.31
N ILE A 26 0.97 0.33 -5.19
CA ILE A 26 0.97 -0.91 -4.40
C ILE A 26 0.40 -2.08 -5.22
N CYS A 27 -0.69 -1.87 -5.96
CA CYS A 27 -1.28 -2.91 -6.81
C CYS A 27 -0.34 -3.38 -7.93
N GLN A 28 0.44 -2.46 -8.51
CA GLN A 28 1.41 -2.75 -9.56
C GLN A 28 2.73 -3.32 -9.03
N ASN A 29 3.08 -3.00 -7.78
CA ASN A 29 4.32 -3.43 -7.14
C ASN A 29 4.07 -3.92 -5.70
N PRO A 30 3.35 -5.05 -5.50
CA PRO A 30 2.99 -5.53 -4.17
C PRO A 30 4.21 -5.82 -3.28
N THR A 31 5.36 -6.14 -3.88
CA THR A 31 6.61 -6.38 -3.15
C THR A 31 7.11 -5.17 -2.35
N CYS A 32 6.67 -3.95 -2.68
CA CYS A 32 7.04 -2.75 -1.94
C CYS A 32 6.54 -2.76 -0.48
N LEU A 33 5.54 -3.59 -0.17
CA LEU A 33 5.02 -3.74 1.18
C LEU A 33 5.91 -4.63 2.08
N GLY A 34 6.83 -5.40 1.49
CA GLY A 34 7.72 -6.28 2.25
C GLY A 34 7.02 -7.44 2.99
N LEU A 35 5.84 -7.84 2.53
CA LEU A 35 5.01 -8.88 3.15
C LEU A 35 5.25 -10.29 2.58
N GLY A 36 6.30 -10.47 1.78
CA GLY A 36 6.58 -11.74 1.09
C GLY A 36 5.81 -11.88 -0.21
N ASP A 37 5.44 -13.11 -0.55
CA ASP A 37 4.73 -13.44 -1.78
C ASP A 37 3.23 -13.20 -1.60
N ILE A 38 2.75 -12.14 -2.25
CA ILE A 38 1.35 -11.71 -2.19
C ILE A 38 0.88 -11.35 -3.60
N GLU A 39 -0.36 -11.72 -3.90
CA GLU A 39 -1.00 -11.44 -5.18
C GLU A 39 -2.22 -10.53 -4.97
N LEU A 40 -2.42 -9.59 -5.89
CA LEU A 40 -3.59 -8.72 -5.88
C LEU A 40 -4.86 -9.52 -6.19
N VAL A 41 -5.87 -9.41 -5.32
CA VAL A 41 -7.19 -10.02 -5.52
C VAL A 41 -8.18 -8.99 -6.05
N SER A 42 -8.24 -7.80 -5.42
CA SER A 42 -9.22 -6.78 -5.79
C SER A 42 -8.84 -5.41 -5.21
N LYS A 43 -9.19 -4.34 -5.92
CA LYS A 43 -9.08 -2.95 -5.47
C LYS A 43 -10.49 -2.40 -5.19
N GLU A 44 -10.65 -1.57 -4.16
CA GLU A 44 -11.91 -0.94 -3.73
C GLU A 44 -13.07 -1.95 -3.55
N LYS A 45 -12.77 -3.11 -2.93
CA LYS A 45 -13.71 -4.23 -2.77
C LYS A 45 -14.80 -3.90 -1.76
N LYS A 46 -16.05 -3.83 -2.23
CA LYS A 46 -17.24 -3.77 -1.35
C LYS A 46 -17.42 -5.11 -0.62
N GLN A 47 -17.70 -5.03 0.68
CA GLN A 47 -17.94 -6.21 1.52
C GLN A 47 -19.44 -6.45 1.71
N SER A 48 -19.85 -7.72 1.83
CA SER A 48 -21.26 -8.11 2.01
C SER A 48 -21.85 -7.67 3.34
N SER A 49 -21.03 -7.60 4.38
CA SER A 49 -21.37 -7.09 5.72
C SER A 49 -21.40 -5.56 5.79
N GLY A 50 -21.08 -4.87 4.69
CA GLY A 50 -20.90 -3.42 4.65
C GLY A 50 -19.44 -2.99 4.72
N GLY A 51 -19.17 -1.77 4.26
CA GLY A 51 -17.82 -1.23 4.14
C GLY A 51 -17.11 -1.59 2.83
N ARG A 52 -15.87 -1.11 2.70
CA ARG A 52 -15.04 -1.24 1.51
C ARG A 52 -13.59 -1.42 1.93
N LEU A 53 -12.88 -2.33 1.28
CA LEU A 53 -11.43 -2.46 1.38
C LEU A 53 -10.80 -1.69 0.23
N ASP A 54 -9.78 -0.90 0.51
CA ASP A 54 -9.03 -0.19 -0.54
C ASP A 54 -8.26 -1.20 -1.41
N ILE A 55 -7.58 -2.16 -0.77
CA ILE A 55 -6.87 -3.24 -1.45
C ILE A 55 -7.10 -4.56 -0.72
N LEU A 56 -7.43 -5.60 -1.48
CA LEU A 56 -7.44 -6.98 -1.02
C LEU A 56 -6.33 -7.74 -1.76
N MET A 57 -5.44 -8.34 -0.98
CA MET A 57 -4.38 -9.23 -1.47
C MET A 57 -4.50 -10.60 -0.83
N LYS A 58 -3.91 -11.61 -1.47
CA LYS A 58 -3.80 -12.98 -0.98
C LYS A 58 -2.32 -13.32 -0.83
N GLY A 59 -1.92 -13.78 0.35
CA GLY A 59 -0.59 -14.36 0.55
C GLY A 59 -0.53 -15.81 0.05
N SER A 60 0.67 -16.25 -0.31
CA SER A 60 0.94 -17.62 -0.78
C SER A 60 1.05 -18.67 0.35
N ASP A 61 0.65 -18.35 1.58
CA ASP A 61 0.60 -19.33 2.67
C ASP A 61 -0.31 -20.52 2.31
N GLU A 62 0.24 -21.73 2.36
CA GLU A 62 -0.47 -23.02 2.25
C GLU A 62 -1.42 -23.27 3.43
#